data_AF-A0A976LSP0-F1
#
_entry.id   AF-A0A976LSP0-F1
#
_cell.length_a   1.000
_cell.length_b   1.000
_cell.length_c   1.000
_cell.angle_alpha   90.00
_cell.angle_beta   90.00
_cell.angle_gamma   90.00
#
_symmetry.space_group_name_H-M   'P 1'
#
loop_
_entity.id
_entity.type
_entity.pdbx_description
1 polymer ?
#
loop_
_entity_poly.entity_id
_entity_poly.type
_entity_poly.pdbx_seq_one_letter_code
_entity_poly.pdbx_strand_id
1 'polypeptide(L)'
;TGFSNVSRILRKPQLLVNYIPFIISELSAWAAGSLILPKKLYKLNEGRYLGYSEMSSLPYDIHYKGDFFADNGLRIENNSQEEIANAVLEMRARLAGTWRDSEIQQQLQDQFWDSVSGERYANVIRSELKLKISSTFLESNPELL
;
A
#
# COMPACT_ATOMS: atom_id res chain seq x y z
N THR A 1 -17.99 3.25 -4.79
CA THR A 1 -17.38 2.00 -5.31
C THR A 1 -17.73 1.64 -6.76
N GLY A 2 -18.53 2.41 -7.51
CA GLY A 2 -18.82 2.09 -8.92
C GLY A 2 -17.70 2.47 -9.91
N PHE A 3 -17.22 3.70 -9.85
CA PHE A 3 -16.32 4.26 -10.88
C PHE A 3 -14.89 3.68 -10.84
N SER A 4 -14.33 3.44 -9.64
CA SER A 4 -12.98 2.86 -9.48
C SER A 4 -12.86 1.43 -10.04
N ASN A 5 -13.98 0.72 -10.18
CA ASN A 5 -14.01 -0.63 -10.73
C ASN A 5 -13.98 -0.66 -12.27
N VAL A 6 -14.27 0.45 -12.96
CA VAL A 6 -14.26 0.48 -14.44
C VAL A 6 -12.86 0.21 -14.97
N SER A 7 -11.85 0.88 -14.42
CA SER A 7 -10.44 0.65 -14.73
C SER A 7 -9.99 -0.76 -14.36
N ARG A 8 -10.58 -1.37 -13.32
CA ARG A 8 -10.29 -2.74 -12.90
C ARG A 8 -10.83 -3.76 -13.91
N ILE A 9 -12.05 -3.56 -14.40
CA ILE A 9 -12.67 -4.37 -15.47
C ILE A 9 -11.84 -4.28 -16.76
N LEU A 10 -11.37 -3.07 -17.10
CA LEU A 10 -10.55 -2.82 -18.28
C LEU A 10 -9.07 -3.22 -18.11
N ARG A 11 -8.70 -3.80 -16.95
CA ARG A 11 -7.33 -4.20 -16.60
C ARG A 11 -6.30 -3.08 -16.81
N LYS A 12 -6.68 -1.85 -16.47
CA LYS A 12 -5.80 -0.68 -16.53
C LYS A 12 -5.11 -0.49 -15.17
N PRO A 13 -3.77 -0.28 -15.15
CA PRO A 13 -3.06 0.00 -13.91
C PRO A 13 -3.65 1.21 -13.19
N GLN A 14 -3.67 1.16 -11.85
CA GLN A 14 -4.27 2.20 -11.01
C GLN A 14 -3.30 2.68 -9.93
N LEU A 15 -3.49 3.92 -9.48
CA LEU A 15 -2.90 4.41 -8.24
C LEU A 15 -3.96 4.39 -7.14
N LEU A 16 -3.71 3.61 -6.08
CA LEU A 16 -4.57 3.54 -4.91
C LEU A 16 -4.03 4.45 -3.82
N VAL A 17 -4.57 5.65 -3.72
CA VAL A 17 -4.19 6.62 -2.68
C VAL A 17 -4.96 6.37 -1.39
N ASN A 18 -4.34 6.68 -0.24
CA ASN A 18 -5.00 6.59 1.05
C ASN A 18 -5.59 5.19 1.30
N TYR A 19 -4.86 4.14 0.89
CA TYR A 19 -5.36 2.77 0.94
C TYR A 19 -5.44 2.24 2.39
N ILE A 20 -6.64 1.78 2.77
CA ILE A 20 -6.99 1.15 4.05
C ILE A 20 -8.31 0.37 3.87
N PRO A 21 -8.53 -0.77 4.53
CA PRO A 21 -7.59 -1.54 5.38
C PRO A 21 -6.40 -2.08 4.57
N PHE A 22 -5.23 -2.21 5.22
CA PHE A 22 -3.99 -2.64 4.54
C PHE A 22 -3.90 -4.16 4.40
N ILE A 23 -4.87 -4.76 3.69
CA ILE A 23 -4.96 -6.21 3.52
C ILE A 23 -4.28 -6.61 2.22
N ILE A 24 -3.16 -7.34 2.32
CA ILE A 24 -2.37 -7.77 1.15
C ILE A 24 -3.20 -8.67 0.23
N SER A 25 -3.99 -9.59 0.78
CA SER A 25 -4.77 -10.53 -0.04
C SER A 25 -5.80 -9.84 -0.95
N GLU A 26 -6.34 -8.69 -0.53
CA GLU A 26 -7.26 -7.88 -1.34
C GLU A 26 -6.53 -7.19 -2.51
N LEU A 27 -5.21 -7.07 -2.45
CA LEU A 27 -4.44 -6.47 -3.53
C LEU A 27 -4.41 -7.35 -4.80
N SER A 28 -4.65 -8.66 -4.65
CA SER A 28 -4.73 -9.62 -5.77
C SER A 28 -5.83 -9.30 -6.78
N ALA A 29 -6.80 -8.48 -6.38
CA ALA A 29 -7.93 -8.09 -7.18
C ALA A 29 -7.63 -6.96 -8.18
N TRP A 30 -6.51 -6.25 -8.02
CA TRP A 30 -6.18 -5.08 -8.85
C TRP A 30 -5.40 -5.44 -10.11
N ALA A 31 -5.41 -4.51 -11.07
CA ALA A 31 -4.72 -4.70 -12.35
C ALA A 31 -3.20 -4.74 -12.15
N ALA A 32 -2.51 -5.53 -12.97
CA ALA A 32 -1.06 -5.60 -12.95
C ALA A 32 -0.42 -4.21 -13.17
N GLY A 33 0.71 -3.96 -12.51
CA GLY A 33 1.42 -2.68 -12.54
C GLY A 33 0.74 -1.54 -11.79
N SER A 34 -0.26 -1.83 -10.96
CA SER A 34 -0.86 -0.82 -10.07
C SER A 34 0.10 -0.42 -8.95
N LEU A 35 -0.05 0.82 -8.51
CA LEU A 35 0.75 1.45 -7.46
C LEU A 35 -0.12 1.70 -6.23
N ILE A 36 0.38 1.36 -5.04
CA ILE A 36 -0.34 1.50 -3.78
C ILE A 36 0.33 2.58 -2.93
N LEU A 37 -0.48 3.48 -2.38
CA LEU A 37 -0.06 4.47 -1.38
C LEU A 37 -0.94 4.25 -0.13
N PRO A 38 -0.46 3.48 0.86
CA PRO A 38 -1.23 3.18 2.06
C PRO A 38 -1.30 4.38 3.00
N LYS A 39 -2.32 4.40 3.85
CA LYS A 39 -2.36 5.30 5.01
C LYS A 39 -1.35 4.86 6.07
N LYS A 40 -0.98 5.79 6.95
CA LYS A 40 -0.17 5.48 8.14
C LYS A 40 -1.08 5.18 9.32
N LEU A 41 -0.70 4.20 10.15
CA LEU A 41 -1.42 3.85 11.37
C LEU A 41 -0.54 4.13 12.59
N TYR A 42 -0.99 5.02 13.46
CA TYR A 42 -0.28 5.38 14.69
C TYR A 42 -0.91 4.68 15.89
N LYS A 43 -0.13 3.89 16.62
CA LYS A 43 -0.59 3.16 17.80
C LYS A 43 -0.46 4.05 19.04
N LEU A 44 -1.59 4.51 19.56
CA LEU A 44 -1.65 5.50 20.65
C LEU A 44 -0.98 4.99 21.92
N ASN A 45 -1.15 3.71 22.25
CA ASN A 45 -0.63 3.12 23.49
C ASN A 45 0.91 2.97 23.49
N GLU A 46 1.53 2.87 22.29
CA GLU A 46 2.98 2.67 22.15
C GLU A 46 3.71 3.93 21.67
N GLY A 47 2.97 4.96 21.26
CA GLY A 47 3.55 6.23 20.81
C GLY A 47 4.36 6.13 19.51
N ARG A 48 4.06 5.13 18.66
CA ARG A 48 4.78 4.88 17.40
C ARG A 48 3.84 4.51 16.26
N TYR A 49 4.34 4.58 15.03
CA TYR A 49 3.65 4.01 13.87
C TYR A 49 3.79 2.49 13.83
N LEU A 50 2.80 1.84 13.24
CA LEU A 50 2.86 0.42 12.88
C LEU A 50 3.70 0.24 11.61
N GLY A 51 4.55 -0.79 11.61
CA GLY A 51 5.20 -1.24 10.39
C GLY A 51 4.21 -1.91 9.43
N TYR A 52 4.55 -2.01 8.16
CA TYR A 52 3.64 -2.53 7.14
C TYR A 52 3.26 -4.00 7.36
N SER A 53 4.18 -4.82 7.87
CA SER A 53 3.89 -6.22 8.24
C SER A 53 2.94 -6.31 9.45
N GLU A 54 3.09 -5.41 10.43
CA GLU A 54 2.15 -5.30 11.55
C GLU A 54 0.78 -4.86 11.07
N MET A 55 0.74 -3.90 10.14
CA MET A 55 -0.50 -3.42 9.53
C MET A 55 -1.23 -4.51 8.74
N SER A 56 -0.51 -5.33 7.97
CA SER A 56 -1.11 -6.44 7.21
C SER A 56 -1.68 -7.53 8.11
N SER A 57 -1.06 -7.73 9.27
CA SER A 57 -1.42 -8.76 10.25
C SER A 57 -2.55 -8.33 11.19
N LEU A 58 -3.10 -7.11 11.05
CA LEU A 58 -4.22 -6.66 11.87
C LEU A 58 -5.46 -7.54 11.60
N PRO A 59 -6.17 -8.02 12.65
CA PRO A 59 -7.36 -8.86 12.49
C PRO A 59 -8.59 -8.03 12.12
N TYR A 60 -8.47 -7.18 11.10
CA TYR A 60 -9.57 -6.37 10.59
C TYR A 60 -10.63 -7.29 9.97
N ASP A 61 -11.88 -7.06 10.36
CA ASP A 61 -13.04 -7.77 9.82
C ASP A 61 -14.02 -6.75 9.23
N ILE A 62 -14.47 -6.98 8.00
CA ILE A 62 -15.49 -6.18 7.32
C ILE A 62 -16.84 -6.21 8.08
N HIS A 63 -17.06 -7.21 8.92
CA HIS A 63 -18.26 -7.37 9.76
C HIS A 63 -18.09 -6.78 11.17
N TYR A 64 -16.94 -6.15 11.46
CA TYR A 64 -16.70 -5.50 12.74
C TYR A 64 -17.75 -4.42 13.01
N LYS A 65 -18.37 -4.48 14.19
CA LYS A 65 -19.38 -3.51 14.62
C LYS A 65 -18.69 -2.38 15.38
N GLY A 66 -18.38 -1.28 14.71
CA GLY A 66 -17.72 -0.12 15.31
C GLY A 66 -16.67 0.47 14.40
N ASP A 67 -15.75 1.25 14.97
CA ASP A 67 -14.55 1.72 14.29
C ASP A 67 -13.39 0.88 14.78
N PHE A 68 -13.08 -0.19 14.03
CA PHE A 68 -12.00 -1.12 14.37
C PHE A 68 -10.70 -0.41 14.73
N PHE A 69 -10.35 0.67 14.02
CA PHE A 69 -9.08 1.37 14.26
C PHE A 69 -9.14 2.13 15.58
N ALA A 70 -10.18 2.93 15.80
CA ALA A 70 -10.35 3.67 17.04
C ALA A 70 -10.47 2.75 18.27
N ASP A 71 -11.26 1.68 18.14
CA ASP A 71 -11.52 0.70 19.22
C ASP A 71 -10.26 -0.09 19.60
N ASN A 72 -9.26 -0.19 18.69
CA ASN A 72 -7.95 -0.80 18.95
C ASN A 72 -6.85 0.25 19.24
N GLY A 73 -7.20 1.51 19.50
CA GLY A 73 -6.24 2.56 19.83
C GLY A 73 -5.32 2.94 18.67
N LEU A 74 -5.79 2.77 17.43
CA LEU A 74 -5.09 3.12 16.19
C LEU A 74 -5.65 4.43 15.63
N ARG A 75 -4.79 5.44 15.52
CA ARG A 75 -5.10 6.67 14.81
C ARG A 75 -4.72 6.50 13.34
N ILE A 76 -5.70 6.70 12.46
CA ILE A 76 -5.50 6.69 11.01
C ILE A 76 -4.97 8.06 10.58
N GLU A 77 -3.88 8.08 9.81
CA GLU A 77 -3.31 9.29 9.25
C GLU A 77 -3.35 9.25 7.72
N ASN A 78 -3.97 10.29 7.15
CA ASN A 78 -4.07 10.45 5.71
C ASN A 78 -2.71 10.78 5.11
N ASN A 79 -2.50 10.39 3.85
CA ASN A 79 -1.33 10.82 3.11
C ASN A 79 -1.36 12.34 2.91
N SER A 80 -0.18 12.96 2.98
CA SER A 80 -0.02 14.39 2.72
C SER A 80 -0.26 14.71 1.24
N GLN A 81 -0.50 15.99 0.92
CA GLN A 81 -0.65 16.41 -0.48
C GLN A 81 0.62 16.12 -1.29
N GLU A 82 1.79 16.25 -0.67
CA GLU A 82 3.08 15.96 -1.28
C GLU A 82 3.27 14.46 -1.55
N GLU A 83 2.94 13.60 -0.59
CA GLU A 83 2.97 12.14 -0.77
C GLU A 83 2.07 11.69 -1.94
N ILE A 84 0.86 12.26 -2.01
CA ILE A 84 -0.08 11.97 -3.10
C ILE A 84 0.47 12.49 -4.43
N ALA A 85 1.00 13.72 -4.48
CA ALA A 85 1.56 14.30 -5.69
C ALA A 85 2.75 13.48 -6.22
N ASN A 86 3.66 13.08 -5.34
CA ASN A 86 4.81 12.25 -5.69
C ASN A 86 4.38 10.88 -6.22
N ALA A 87 3.41 10.22 -5.59
CA ALA A 87 2.87 8.95 -6.08
C ALA A 87 2.17 9.09 -7.44
N VAL A 88 1.49 10.21 -7.70
CA VAL A 88 0.87 10.50 -9.02
C VAL A 88 1.94 10.67 -10.10
N LEU A 89 3.01 11.41 -9.81
CA LEU A 89 4.13 11.59 -10.74
C LEU A 89 4.84 10.27 -11.02
N GLU A 90 5.08 9.47 -9.98
CA GLU A 90 5.63 8.12 -10.08
C GLU A 90 4.75 7.24 -10.98
N MET A 91 3.45 7.15 -10.70
CA MET A 91 2.52 6.33 -11.49
C MET A 91 2.50 6.76 -12.96
N ARG A 92 2.46 8.08 -13.23
CA ARG A 92 2.49 8.62 -14.59
C ARG A 92 3.78 8.25 -15.32
N ALA A 93 4.93 8.34 -14.65
CA ALA A 93 6.22 7.97 -15.22
C ALA A 93 6.34 6.45 -15.46
N ARG A 94 5.79 5.62 -14.55
CA ARG A 94 5.71 4.15 -14.73
C ARG A 94 4.88 3.79 -15.97
N LEU A 95 3.71 4.42 -16.14
CA LEU A 95 2.87 4.24 -17.32
C LEU A 95 3.54 4.68 -18.62
N ALA A 96 4.39 5.72 -18.57
CA ALA A 96 5.18 6.18 -19.70
C ALA A 96 6.45 5.34 -19.95
N GLY A 97 6.78 4.38 -19.08
CA GLY A 97 8.01 3.58 -19.16
C GLY A 97 9.29 4.36 -18.85
N THR A 98 9.18 5.56 -18.27
CA THR A 98 10.32 6.43 -17.95
C THR A 98 10.77 6.31 -16.50
N TRP A 99 9.94 5.73 -15.63
CA TRP A 99 10.32 5.49 -14.23
C TRP A 99 11.32 4.34 -14.12
N ARG A 100 12.39 4.57 -13.35
CA ARG A 100 13.35 3.55 -12.93
C ARG A 100 13.58 3.72 -11.43
N ASP A 101 13.27 2.67 -10.68
CA ASP A 101 13.55 2.63 -9.24
C ASP A 101 15.08 2.73 -9.02
N SER A 102 15.51 3.59 -8.09
CA SER A 102 16.91 3.62 -7.64
C SER A 102 17.29 2.31 -6.95
N GLU A 103 18.58 2.06 -6.74
CA GLU A 103 19.03 0.85 -6.01
C GLU A 103 18.42 0.78 -4.60
N ILE A 104 18.37 1.92 -3.90
CA ILE A 104 17.74 2.04 -2.58
C ILE A 104 16.25 1.73 -2.67
N GLN A 105 15.54 2.31 -3.63
CA GLN A 105 14.11 2.05 -3.81
C GLN A 105 13.81 0.59 -4.14
N GLN A 106 14.67 -0.08 -4.91
CA GLN A 106 14.54 -1.52 -5.16
C GLN A 106 14.72 -2.33 -3.89
N GLN A 107 15.76 -2.02 -3.09
CA GLN A 107 15.98 -2.68 -1.79
C GLN A 107 14.79 -2.50 -0.83
N LEU A 108 14.23 -1.29 -0.74
CA LEU A 108 13.07 -1.01 0.12
C LEU A 108 11.82 -1.77 -0.36
N GLN A 109 11.61 -1.90 -1.68
CA GLN A 109 10.53 -2.71 -2.23
C GLN A 109 10.70 -4.19 -1.87
N ASP A 110 11.92 -4.72 -2.01
CA ASP A 110 12.19 -6.12 -1.67
C ASP A 110 11.99 -6.37 -0.17
N GLN A 111 12.50 -5.48 0.70
CA GLN A 111 12.26 -5.55 2.15
C GLN A 111 10.77 -5.55 2.49
N PHE A 112 9.99 -4.66 1.87
CA PHE A 112 8.53 -4.63 2.04
C PHE A 112 7.89 -5.96 1.65
N TRP A 113 8.18 -6.48 0.45
CA TRP A 113 7.54 -7.70 -0.03
C TRP A 113 8.00 -8.94 0.74
N ASP A 114 9.23 -8.96 1.23
CA ASP A 114 9.75 -10.02 2.07
C ASP A 114 9.07 -10.01 3.45
N SER A 115 8.81 -8.84 4.04
CA SER A 115 8.14 -8.71 5.34
C SER A 115 6.68 -9.15 5.33
N VAL A 116 6.01 -9.09 4.17
CA VAL A 116 4.63 -9.58 3.98
C VAL A 116 4.54 -10.90 3.21
N SER A 117 5.67 -11.59 2.98
CA SER A 117 5.72 -12.81 2.16
C SER A 117 4.87 -13.98 2.68
N GLY A 118 4.56 -13.98 3.99
CA GLY A 118 3.66 -14.95 4.64
C GLY A 118 2.17 -14.71 4.36
N GLU A 119 1.80 -13.53 3.84
CA GLU A 119 0.42 -13.18 3.55
C GLU A 119 -0.15 -13.93 2.35
N ARG A 120 -1.44 -14.22 2.40
CA ARG A 120 -2.13 -14.89 1.29
C ARG A 120 -2.01 -14.06 0.01
N TYR A 121 -1.56 -14.70 -1.07
CA TYR A 121 -1.31 -14.12 -2.39
C TYR A 121 -0.14 -13.15 -2.50
N ALA A 122 0.65 -12.89 -1.45
CA ALA A 122 1.77 -11.93 -1.51
C ALA A 122 2.72 -12.19 -2.68
N ASN A 123 3.12 -13.46 -2.89
CA ASN A 123 4.02 -13.84 -3.99
C ASN A 123 3.40 -13.61 -5.37
N VAL A 124 2.11 -13.89 -5.56
CA VAL A 124 1.39 -13.64 -6.81
C VAL A 124 1.30 -12.14 -7.08
N ILE A 125 1.01 -11.35 -6.05
CA ILE A 125 0.91 -9.90 -6.14
C ILE A 125 2.25 -9.27 -6.52
N ARG A 126 3.34 -9.72 -5.88
CA ARG A 126 4.72 -9.28 -6.18
C ARG A 126 5.17 -9.68 -7.58
N SER A 127 5.03 -10.96 -7.94
CA SER A 127 5.68 -11.52 -9.14
C SER A 127 4.83 -11.44 -10.40
N GLU A 128 3.55 -11.81 -10.32
CA GLU A 128 2.66 -11.88 -11.48
C GLU A 128 2.00 -10.53 -11.76
N LEU A 129 1.40 -9.93 -10.72
CA LEU A 129 0.74 -8.64 -10.87
C LEU A 129 1.72 -7.48 -10.81
N LYS A 130 2.93 -7.67 -10.26
CA LYS A 130 3.96 -6.63 -10.17
C LYS A 130 3.43 -5.34 -9.55
N LEU A 131 2.56 -5.48 -8.54
CA LEU A 131 2.13 -4.33 -7.74
C LEU A 131 3.33 -3.81 -6.97
N LYS A 132 3.32 -2.51 -6.71
CA LYS A 132 4.35 -1.84 -5.91
C LYS A 132 3.68 -0.91 -4.91
N ILE A 133 4.33 -0.72 -3.76
CA ILE A 133 4.07 0.47 -2.94
C ILE A 133 4.74 1.66 -3.65
N SER A 134 4.26 2.90 -3.47
CA SER A 134 4.99 4.07 -4.01
C SER A 134 6.43 4.05 -3.52
N SER A 135 7.38 4.04 -4.46
CA SER A 135 8.81 4.01 -4.13
C SER A 135 9.24 5.28 -3.40
N THR A 136 8.69 6.44 -3.78
CA THR A 136 8.94 7.70 -3.07
C THR A 136 8.39 7.67 -1.64
N PHE A 137 7.29 6.96 -1.42
CA PHE A 137 6.69 6.81 -0.10
C PHE A 137 7.51 5.90 0.81
N LEU A 138 7.97 4.74 0.29
CA LEU A 138 8.86 3.86 1.04
C LEU A 138 10.17 4.55 1.44
N GLU A 139 10.76 5.30 0.51
CA GLU A 139 12.01 6.05 0.76
C GLU A 139 11.85 7.15 1.81
N SER A 140 10.65 7.76 1.88
CA SER A 140 10.36 8.81 2.87
C SER A 140 9.92 8.27 4.23
N ASN A 141 9.54 7.00 4.32
CA ASN A 141 9.06 6.37 5.56
C ASN A 141 9.73 4.99 5.79
N PRO A 142 11.07 4.91 5.81
CA PRO A 142 11.79 3.64 5.98
C PRO A 142 11.57 2.99 7.35
N GLU A 143 11.17 3.77 8.36
CA GLU A 143 10.84 3.29 9.71
C GLU A 143 9.59 2.41 9.77
N LEU A 144 8.80 2.37 8.69
CA LEU A 144 7.59 1.56 8.59
C LEU A 144 7.84 0.18 7.98
N LEU A 145 9.05 -0.15 7.54
CA LEU A 145 9.38 -1.44 6.91
C LEU A 145 9.45 -2.61 7.90
#